data_AF-A0A6A5JY17-F1
#
_entry.id   AF-A0A6A5JY17-F1
#
_cell.length_a   1.000
_cell.length_b   1.000
_cell.length_c   1.000
_cell.angle_alpha   90.00
_cell.angle_beta   90.00
_cell.angle_gamma   90.00
#
_symmetry.space_group_name_H-M   'P 1'
#
loop_
_entity.id
_entity.type
_entity.pdbx_description
1 polymer ?
#
loop_
_entity_poly.entity_id
_entity_poly.type
_entity_poly.pdbx_seq_one_letter_code
_entity_poly.pdbx_strand_id
1 'polypeptide(L)' 'EAEPLFRQSAEQREKVLGAEDVDTLKSKYWLALTLHERQKYAEAEPLLRQLAEQQEKVLGADHKDTL' A
#
# COMPACT_ATOMS: atom_id res chain seq x y z
N GLU A 1 -17.05 -6.93 2.94
CA GLU A 1 -16.19 -6.49 4.07
C GLU A 1 -14.73 -6.89 3.73
N ALA A 2 -14.00 -6.04 3.00
CA ALA A 2 -12.68 -6.38 2.43
C ALA A 2 -11.49 -5.77 3.20
N GLU A 3 -11.73 -4.65 3.87
CA GLU A 3 -10.74 -3.92 4.67
C GLU A 3 -9.96 -4.79 5.69
N PRO A 4 -10.61 -5.62 6.55
CA PRO A 4 -9.88 -6.42 7.53
C PRO A 4 -8.99 -7.49 6.87
N LEU A 5 -9.44 -8.06 5.75
CA LEU A 5 -8.65 -9.05 5.00
C LEU A 5 -7.42 -8.41 4.36
N PHE A 6 -7.57 -7.24 3.74
CA PHE A 6 -6.44 -6.51 3.17
C PHE A 6 -5.46 -6.02 4.24
N ARG A 7 -5.96 -5.59 5.40
CA ARG A 7 -5.12 -5.19 6.55
C ARG A 7 -4.27 -6.36 7.04
N GLN A 8 -4.90 -7.49 7.32
CA GLN A 8 -4.19 -8.69 7.76
C GLN A 8 -3.18 -9.17 6.72
N SER A 9 -3.55 -9.15 5.43
CA SER A 9 -2.68 -9.59 4.35
C SER A 9 -1.47 -8.66 4.17
N ALA A 10 -1.66 -7.34 4.31
CA ALA A 10 -0.57 -6.37 4.25
C ALA A 10 0.42 -6.53 5.41
N GLU A 11 -0.07 -6.70 6.64
CA GLU A 11 0.77 -6.93 7.83
C GLU A 11 1.57 -8.23 7.73
N GLN A 12 0.95 -9.31 7.26
CA GLN A 12 1.63 -10.59 7.08
C GLN A 12 2.71 -10.52 6.00
N ARG A 13 2.42 -9.89 4.85
CA ARG A 13 3.41 -9.72 3.78
C ARG A 13 4.57 -8.83 4.22
N GLU A 14 4.30 -7.74 4.92
CA GLU A 14 5.35 -6.88 5.48
C GLU A 14 6.27 -7.64 6.43
N LYS A 15 5.73 -8.53 7.26
CA LYS A 15 6.53 -9.36 8.18
C LYS A 15 7.38 -10.42 7.45
N VAL A 16 6.88 -10.98 6.36
CA VAL A 16 7.52 -12.10 5.65
C VAL A 16 8.50 -11.62 4.56
N LEU A 17 8.09 -10.62 3.79
CA LEU A 17 8.80 -10.13 2.60
C LEU A 17 9.52 -8.80 2.86
N GLY A 18 9.15 -8.09 3.92
CA GLY A 18 9.64 -6.76 4.23
C GLY A 18 8.74 -5.65 3.70
N ALA A 19 8.94 -4.44 4.23
CA ALA A 19 8.11 -3.26 3.94
C ALA A 19 8.33 -2.70 2.52
N GLU A 20 9.49 -2.97 1.91
CA GLU A 20 9.90 -2.48 0.59
C GLU A 20 9.61 -3.49 -0.54
N ASP A 21 9.11 -4.68 -0.20
CA ASP A 21 8.75 -5.66 -1.21
C ASP A 21 7.55 -5.20 -2.05
N VAL A 22 7.63 -5.42 -3.37
CA VAL A 22 6.61 -4.93 -4.33
C VAL A 22 5.23 -5.53 -4.05
N ASP A 23 5.15 -6.78 -3.60
CA ASP A 23 3.86 -7.41 -3.27
C ASP A 23 3.30 -6.91 -1.94
N THR A 24 4.17 -6.56 -0.98
CA THR A 24 3.78 -5.82 0.22
C THR A 24 3.20 -4.45 -0.14
N LEU A 25 3.88 -3.67 -0.98
CA LEU A 25 3.42 -2.34 -1.42
C LEU A 25 2.07 -2.42 -2.15
N LYS A 26 1.89 -3.38 -3.06
CA LYS A 26 0.60 -3.63 -3.73
C LYS A 26 -0.52 -3.95 -2.74
N SER A 27 -0.24 -4.74 -1.71
CA SER A 27 -1.23 -5.13 -0.70
C SER A 27 -1.69 -3.95 0.14
N LYS A 28 -0.75 -3.10 0.54
CA LYS A 28 -1.02 -1.84 1.25
C LYS A 28 -1.79 -0.85 0.36
N TYR A 29 -1.51 -0.81 -0.94
CA TYR A 29 -2.26 0.02 -1.89
C TYR A 29 -3.74 -0.39 -1.97
N TRP A 30 -4.03 -1.70 -2.06
CA TRP A 30 -5.42 -2.19 -2.06
C TRP A 30 -6.15 -1.90 -0.74
N LEU A 31 -5.44 -1.94 0.40
CA LEU A 31 -6.00 -1.49 1.68
C LEU A 31 -6.36 0.00 1.63
N ALA A 32 -5.46 0.85 1.14
CA ALA A 32 -5.67 2.29 1.07
C ALA A 32 -6.82 2.66 0.12
N LEU A 33 -6.93 2.00 -1.03
CA LEU A 33 -8.09 2.14 -1.93
C LEU A 33 -9.38 1.71 -1.24
N THR A 34 -9.37 0.58 -0.53
CA THR A 34 -10.57 0.12 0.20
C THR A 34 -11.00 1.13 1.27
N LEU A 35 -10.06 1.77 1.95
CA LEU A 35 -10.35 2.84 2.92
C LEU A 35 -10.93 4.07 2.23
N HIS A 36 -10.38 4.46 1.08
CA HIS A 36 -10.88 5.58 0.27
C HIS A 36 -12.33 5.35 -0.19
N GLU A 37 -12.64 4.16 -0.73
CA GLU A 37 -14.00 3.77 -1.14
C GLU A 37 -15.00 3.78 0.03
N ARG A 38 -14.52 3.57 1.26
CA ARG A 38 -15.31 3.68 2.50
C ARG A 38 -15.36 5.09 3.08
N GLN A 39 -14.89 6.10 2.33
CA GLN A 39 -14.82 7.50 2.74
C GLN A 39 -13.92 7.76 3.97
N LYS A 40 -13.02 6.81 4.29
CA LYS A 40 -12.05 6.92 5.38
C LYS A 40 -10.77 7.61 4.91
N TYR A 41 -10.91 8.82 4.37
CA TYR A 41 -9.80 9.53 3.72
C TYR A 41 -8.63 9.82 4.69
N ALA A 42 -8.93 10.10 5.96
CA ALA A 42 -7.92 10.34 6.99
C ALA A 42 -7.03 9.11 7.26
N GLU A 43 -7.52 7.90 7.01
CA GLU A 43 -6.72 6.67 7.09
C GLU A 43 -6.05 6.34 5.74
N ALA A 44 -6.72 6.63 4.62
CA ALA A 44 -6.24 6.29 3.28
C ALA A 44 -5.08 7.19 2.79
N GLU A 45 -5.19 8.51 2.98
CA GLU A 45 -4.22 9.48 2.49
C GLU A 45 -2.78 9.25 3.03
N PRO A 46 -2.55 9.08 4.35
CA PRO A 46 -1.19 8.83 4.83
C PRO A 46 -0.61 7.52 4.30
N LEU A 47 -1.45 6.48 4.14
CA LEU A 47 -1.05 5.20 3.54
C LEU A 47 -0.62 5.38 2.09
N LEU A 48 -1.40 6.11 1.28
CA LEU A 48 -1.07 6.38 -0.12
C LEU A 48 0.20 7.22 -0.26
N ARG A 49 0.39 8.24 0.59
CA ARG A 49 1.61 9.06 0.57
C ARG A 49 2.85 8.22 0.89
N GLN A 50 2.79 7.41 1.94
CA GLN A 50 3.89 6.52 2.30
C GLN A 50 4.19 5.51 1.17
N LEU A 51 3.15 4.99 0.51
CA LEU A 51 3.33 4.05 -0.59
C LEU A 51 3.97 4.68 -1.82
N ALA A 52 3.60 5.91 -2.17
CA ALA A 52 4.21 6.63 -3.29
C ALA A 52 5.71 6.83 -3.06
N GLU A 53 6.10 7.29 -1.86
CA GLU A 53 7.51 7.46 -1.48
C GLU A 53 8.29 6.12 -1.51
N GLN A 54 7.67 5.04 -1.02
CA GLN A 54 8.28 3.71 -1.02
C GLN A 54 8.40 3.13 -2.44
N GLN A 55 7.37 3.28 -3.28
CA GLN A 55 7.42 2.81 -4.66
C GLN A 55 8.47 3.57 -5.46
N GLU A 56 8.58 4.89 -5.31
CA GLU A 56 9.63 5.68 -5.96
C GLU A 56 11.04 5.21 -5.55
N LYS A 57 11.24 4.92 -4.25
CA LYS A 57 12.51 4.41 -3.74
C LYS A 57 12.84 3.00 -4.25
N VAL A 58 11.85 2.11 -4.33
CA VAL A 58 12.04 0.68 -4.65
C VAL A 58 12.13 0.44 -6.15
N LEU A 59 11.27 1.09 -6.93
CA LEU A 59 11.12 0.87 -8.36
C LEU A 59 11.88 1.91 -9.20
N GLY A 60 12.24 3.05 -8.60
CA GLY A 60 12.81 4.20 -9.30
C GLY A 60 11.73 5.05 -9.97
N ALA A 61 11.95 6.37 -10.08
CA ALA A 61 10.98 7.33 -10.60
C ALA A 61 10.50 7.04 -12.04
N ASP A 62 11.27 6.29 -12.84
CA ASP A 62 10.95 5.96 -14.24
C ASP A 62 10.08 4.68 -14.39
N HIS A 63 9.65 4.06 -13.29
CA HIS A 63 8.83 2.85 -13.35
C HIS A 63 7.36 3.17 -13.66
N LYS A 64 6.68 2.33 -14.43
CA LYS A 64 5.26 2.55 -14.80
C LYS A 64 4.30 2.59 -13.61
N ASP A 65 4.69 1.99 -12.49
CA ASP A 65 3.92 1.99 -11.26
C ASP A 65 4.21 3.22 -10.35
N THR A 66 5.16 4.09 -10.75
CA THR A 66 5.55 5.33 -10.04
C THR A 66 5.30 6.61 -10.84
N LEU A 67 4.81 6.49 -12.08
CA LEU A 67 4.48 7.58 -13.01
C LEU A 67 2.97 7.79 -13.10
#